data_AF-A7WMQ8-F1
#
_entry.id   AF-A7WMQ8-F1
#
_cell.length_a   1.000
_cell.length_b   1.000
_cell.length_c   1.000
_cell.angle_alpha   90.00
_cell.angle_beta   90.00
_cell.angle_gamma   90.00
#
_symmetry.space_group_name_H-M   'P 1'
#
loop_
_entity.id
_entity.type
_entity.pdbx_description
1 polymer ?
#
loop_
_entity_poly.entity_id
_entity_poly.type
_entity_poly.pdbx_seq_one_letter_code
_entity_poly.pdbx_strand_id
1 'polypeptide(L)'
;PGLFECGNYSGAADYLYQYRALCTSSERNLSALWGKLAAEILMQNWDVALNELNTLKEIIDSKSFASPLSQVQSRIWLMHWSLFIFFNNDNGRTQIIDLFNQDKYLNTIQTHAPHLLRYLATAFIVNKRRRPQFKEFIKVIQQEQYSYKDPITEFLACIYVNYDFDGAQET
;
A
#
# COMPACT_ATOMS: atom_id res chain seq x y z
N PRO A 1 7.48 22.96 19.63
CA PRO A 1 6.93 22.65 18.29
C PRO A 1 8.03 22.16 17.36
N GLY A 2 7.93 20.93 16.86
CA GLY A 2 8.90 20.37 15.91
C GLY A 2 8.78 21.01 14.52
N LEU A 3 9.85 20.95 13.71
CA LEU A 3 9.84 21.49 12.33
C LEU A 3 8.69 20.93 11.48
N PHE A 4 8.36 19.65 11.68
CA PHE A 4 7.24 18.99 11.02
C PHE A 4 5.87 19.59 11.40
N GLU A 5 5.68 19.93 12.68
CA GLU A 5 4.43 20.53 13.18
C GLU A 5 4.25 21.98 12.71
N CYS A 6 5.35 22.66 12.36
CA CYS A 6 5.35 24.01 11.81
C CYS A 6 5.24 24.04 10.28
N GLY A 7 5.10 22.89 9.61
CA GLY A 7 4.97 22.79 8.15
C GLY A 7 6.29 22.94 7.38
N ASN A 8 7.44 22.97 8.06
CA ASN A 8 8.75 22.97 7.39
C ASN A 8 9.20 21.52 7.14
N TYR A 9 8.60 20.90 6.12
CA TYR A 9 8.83 19.49 5.79
C TYR A 9 10.21 19.24 5.16
N SER A 10 10.77 20.20 4.40
CA SER A 10 12.11 20.05 3.82
C SER A 10 13.20 20.00 4.90
N GLY A 11 13.18 20.94 5.85
CA GLY A 11 14.11 20.93 6.97
C GLY A 11 13.93 19.68 7.83
N ALA A 12 12.68 19.26 8.07
CA ALA A 12 12.41 18.03 8.82
C ALA A 12 13.00 16.77 8.15
N ALA A 13 12.88 16.65 6.82
CA ALA A 13 13.43 15.52 6.07
C ALA A 13 14.96 15.44 6.18
N ASP A 14 15.65 16.58 6.06
CA ASP A 14 17.11 16.67 6.18
C ASP A 14 17.61 16.29 7.58
N TYR A 15 16.95 16.82 8.62
CA TYR A 15 17.28 16.47 10.01
C TYR A 15 17.04 14.99 10.30
N LEU A 16 15.96 14.40 9.77
CA LEU A 16 15.67 12.98 9.94
C LEU A 16 16.68 12.10 9.20
N TYR A 17 17.17 12.53 8.04
CA TYR A 17 18.24 11.83 7.32
C TYR A 17 19.54 11.79 8.13
N GLN A 18 19.96 12.94 8.67
CA GLN A 18 21.15 13.02 9.54
C GLN A 18 20.96 12.22 10.83
N TYR A 19 19.77 12.28 11.43
CA TYR A 19 19.44 11.51 12.62
C TYR A 19 19.58 10.00 12.39
N ARG A 20 19.14 9.49 11.23
CA ARG A 20 19.27 8.06 10.89
C ARG A 20 20.73 7.61 10.79
N ALA A 21 21.65 8.46 10.35
CA ALA A 21 23.07 8.13 10.30
C ALA A 21 23.71 7.98 11.69
N LEU A 22 23.15 8.66 12.70
CA LEU A 22 23.67 8.70 14.08
C LEU A 22 22.90 7.77 15.04
N CYS A 23 21.71 7.31 14.66
CA CYS A 23 20.83 6.55 15.55
C CYS A 23 21.24 5.07 15.66
N THR A 24 21.43 4.60 16.89
CA THR A 24 21.74 3.19 17.19
C THR A 24 20.50 2.34 17.48
N SER A 25 19.34 2.96 17.71
CA SER A 25 18.09 2.25 18.00
C SER A 25 17.32 1.91 16.73
N SER A 26 17.05 0.63 16.54
CA SER A 26 16.29 0.08 15.40
C SER A 26 14.86 0.64 15.29
N GLU A 27 14.21 0.88 16.43
CA GLU A 27 12.83 1.38 16.49
C GLU A 27 12.77 2.88 16.15
N ARG A 28 13.65 3.69 16.74
CA ARG A 28 13.73 5.13 16.42
C ARG A 28 14.15 5.38 14.97
N ASN A 29 14.98 4.51 14.41
CA ASN A 29 15.35 4.57 13.00
C ASN A 29 14.13 4.32 12.10
N LEU A 30 13.27 3.35 12.46
CA LEU A 30 12.03 3.09 11.73
C LEU A 30 11.06 4.28 11.82
N SER A 31 10.87 4.86 13.02
CA SER A 31 10.03 6.05 13.19
C SER A 31 10.54 7.27 12.41
N ALA A 32 11.86 7.48 12.39
CA ALA A 32 12.47 8.56 11.61
C ALA A 32 12.25 8.36 10.11
N LEU A 33 12.29 7.11 9.65
CA LEU A 33 12.06 6.77 8.25
C LEU A 33 10.60 7.00 7.82
N TRP A 34 9.63 6.65 8.67
CA TRP A 34 8.22 7.02 8.45
C TRP A 34 8.02 8.54 8.39
N GLY A 35 8.67 9.28 9.30
CA GLY A 35 8.62 10.74 9.30
C GLY A 35 9.19 11.35 8.02
N LYS A 36 10.32 10.81 7.53
CA LYS A 36 10.92 11.25 6.27
C LYS A 36 9.98 10.96 5.10
N LEU A 37 9.43 9.76 4.99
CA LEU A 37 8.46 9.41 3.95
C LEU A 37 7.27 10.38 3.94
N ALA A 38 6.69 10.67 5.11
CA ALA A 38 5.57 11.59 5.23
C ALA A 38 5.94 13.01 4.78
N ALA A 39 7.13 13.50 5.15
CA ALA A 39 7.62 14.79 4.72
C ALA A 39 7.79 14.87 3.18
N GLU A 40 8.36 13.84 2.56
CA GLU A 40 8.55 13.80 1.09
C GLU A 40 7.22 13.75 0.34
N ILE A 41 6.22 13.01 0.86
CA ILE A 41 4.87 12.96 0.29
C ILE A 41 4.20 14.34 0.38
N LEU A 42 4.32 15.02 1.51
CA LEU A 42 3.75 16.36 1.70
C LEU A 42 4.43 17.42 0.82
N MET A 43 5.72 17.24 0.51
CA MET A 43 6.46 18.06 -0.45
C MET A 43 6.23 17.66 -1.91
N GLN A 44 5.46 16.61 -2.18
CA GLN A 44 5.20 16.05 -3.52
C GLN A 44 6.47 15.58 -4.25
N ASN A 45 7.51 15.19 -3.51
CA ASN A 45 8.75 14.63 -4.04
C ASN A 45 8.60 13.13 -4.28
N TRP A 46 7.86 12.76 -5.33
CA TRP A 46 7.43 11.37 -5.54
C TRP A 46 8.58 10.38 -5.76
N ASP A 47 9.65 10.76 -6.43
CA ASP A 47 10.82 9.88 -6.68
C ASP A 47 11.56 9.54 -5.38
N VAL A 48 11.77 10.54 -4.52
CA VAL A 48 12.41 10.34 -3.21
C VAL A 48 11.49 9.55 -2.29
N ALA A 49 10.20 9.89 -2.27
CA ALA A 49 9.20 9.16 -1.49
C ALA A 49 9.13 7.69 -1.89
N LEU A 50 9.22 7.36 -3.18
CA LEU A 50 9.26 5.98 -3.67
C LEU A 50 10.50 5.23 -3.17
N ASN A 51 11.66 5.88 -3.16
CA ASN A 51 12.90 5.28 -2.64
C ASN A 51 12.81 4.99 -1.13
N GLU A 52 12.29 5.96 -0.35
CA GLU A 52 12.08 5.78 1.09
C GLU A 52 11.02 4.69 1.37
N LEU A 53 9.97 4.58 0.55
CA LEU A 53 8.97 3.51 0.63
C LEU A 53 9.58 2.13 0.41
N ASN A 54 10.44 1.97 -0.60
CA ASN A 54 11.14 0.70 -0.86
C ASN A 54 12.07 0.32 0.29
N THR A 55 12.79 1.30 0.84
CA THR A 55 13.63 1.10 2.03
C THR A 55 12.79 0.66 3.24
N LEU A 56 11.63 1.28 3.47
CA LEU A 56 10.69 0.87 4.52
C LEU A 56 10.21 -0.55 4.33
N LYS A 57 9.81 -0.89 3.09
CA LYS A 57 9.35 -2.23 2.72
C LYS A 57 10.41 -3.28 3.05
N GLU A 58 11.66 -3.06 2.66
CA GLU A 58 12.77 -3.97 2.96
C GLU A 58 12.97 -4.16 4.47
N ILE A 59 12.91 -3.09 5.24
CA ILE A 59 13.04 -3.14 6.70
C ILE A 59 11.87 -3.91 7.34
N ILE A 60 10.64 -3.66 6.89
CA ILE A 60 9.43 -4.34 7.41
C ILE A 60 9.43 -5.83 7.05
N ASP A 61 9.95 -6.16 5.87
CA ASP A 61 10.03 -7.54 5.37
C ASP A 61 11.18 -8.33 6.02
N SER A 62 12.31 -7.67 6.35
CA SER A 62 13.52 -8.32 6.90
C SER A 62 13.55 -8.40 8.42
N LYS A 63 12.99 -7.43 9.14
CA LYS A 63 13.03 -7.42 10.61
C LYS A 63 12.03 -8.40 11.20
N SER A 64 12.49 -9.17 12.17
CA SER A 64 11.61 -9.79 13.16
C SER A 64 11.16 -8.70 14.14
N PHE A 65 9.90 -8.29 14.05
CA PHE A 65 9.31 -7.34 14.99
C PHE A 65 9.11 -8.02 16.34
N ALA A 66 9.18 -7.26 17.42
CA ALA A 66 8.92 -7.77 18.78
C ALA A 66 7.51 -8.39 18.89
N SER A 67 6.55 -7.91 18.10
CA SER A 67 5.20 -8.46 18.00
C SER A 67 4.79 -8.64 16.54
N PRO A 68 4.25 -9.81 16.15
CA PRO A 68 3.68 -10.03 14.82
C PRO A 68 2.59 -9.01 14.46
N LEU A 69 1.80 -8.57 15.45
CA LEU A 69 0.76 -7.56 15.26
C LEU A 69 1.34 -6.21 14.81
N SER A 70 2.47 -5.79 15.38
CA SER A 70 3.16 -4.55 14.98
C SER A 70 3.69 -4.63 13.55
N GLN A 71 4.12 -5.81 13.11
CA GLN A 71 4.55 -6.01 11.72
C GLN A 71 3.38 -5.91 10.75
N VAL A 72 2.26 -6.56 11.07
CA VAL A 72 1.01 -6.47 10.29
C VAL A 72 0.55 -5.02 10.19
N GLN A 73 0.53 -4.29 11.31
CA GLN A 73 0.17 -2.86 11.33
C GLN A 73 1.10 -2.03 10.41
N SER A 74 2.40 -2.31 10.45
CA SER A 74 3.39 -1.63 9.59
C SER A 74 3.16 -1.93 8.10
N ARG A 75 2.78 -3.17 7.75
CA ARG A 75 2.40 -3.52 6.37
C ARG A 75 1.13 -2.79 5.92
N ILE A 76 0.12 -2.72 6.78
CA ILE A 76 -1.12 -1.97 6.49
C ILE A 76 -0.78 -0.51 6.20
N TRP A 77 0.00 0.14 7.07
CA TRP A 77 0.42 1.52 6.85
C TRP A 77 1.22 1.67 5.55
N LEU A 78 2.20 0.79 5.29
CA LEU A 78 2.98 0.83 4.05
C LEU A 78 2.06 0.80 2.82
N MET A 79 1.08 -0.11 2.79
CA MET A 79 0.12 -0.18 1.69
C MET A 79 -0.68 1.12 1.54
N HIS A 80 -1.18 1.70 2.62
CA HIS A 80 -1.93 2.97 2.56
C HIS A 80 -1.07 4.14 2.07
N TRP A 81 0.13 4.32 2.64
CA TRP A 81 1.05 5.38 2.22
C TRP A 81 1.52 5.20 0.77
N SER A 82 1.69 3.95 0.32
CA SER A 82 2.09 3.67 -1.05
C SER A 82 1.07 4.11 -2.08
N LEU A 83 -0.24 4.14 -1.75
CA LEU A 83 -1.28 4.60 -2.68
C LEU A 83 -1.06 6.06 -3.09
N PHE A 84 -0.66 6.94 -2.16
CA PHE A 84 -0.35 8.34 -2.47
C PHE A 84 0.77 8.45 -3.50
N ILE A 85 1.81 7.62 -3.37
CA ILE A 85 2.96 7.65 -4.28
C ILE A 85 2.57 7.03 -5.63
N PHE A 86 1.95 5.86 -5.62
CA PHE A 86 1.63 5.12 -6.84
C PHE A 86 0.55 5.80 -7.70
N PHE A 87 -0.43 6.50 -7.12
CA PHE A 87 -1.38 7.25 -7.94
C PHE A 87 -0.78 8.46 -8.64
N ASN A 88 0.35 8.97 -8.17
CA ASN A 88 1.08 10.09 -8.77
C ASN A 88 2.27 9.65 -9.66
N ASN A 89 2.43 8.35 -9.91
CA ASN A 89 3.50 7.81 -10.75
C ASN A 89 2.91 7.11 -11.99
N ASP A 90 3.49 7.36 -13.16
CA ASP A 90 3.08 6.77 -14.45
C ASP A 90 3.01 5.24 -14.42
N ASN A 91 3.94 4.59 -13.69
CA ASN A 91 3.97 3.12 -13.56
C ASN A 91 3.33 2.60 -12.26
N GLY A 92 2.71 3.47 -11.47
CA GLY A 92 2.24 3.12 -10.13
C GLY A 92 1.15 2.06 -10.10
N ARG A 93 0.32 1.94 -11.15
CA ARG A 93 -0.67 0.85 -11.27
C ARG A 93 -0.03 -0.53 -11.28
N THR A 94 1.10 -0.66 -11.96
CA THR A 94 1.88 -1.89 -11.98
C THR A 94 2.49 -2.15 -10.61
N GLN A 95 2.98 -1.10 -9.94
CA GLN A 95 3.57 -1.20 -8.60
C GLN A 95 2.55 -1.58 -7.53
N ILE A 96 1.30 -1.10 -7.62
CA ILE A 96 0.19 -1.53 -6.75
C ILE A 96 -0.02 -3.03 -6.89
N ILE A 97 -0.14 -3.54 -8.12
CA ILE A 97 -0.31 -4.98 -8.37
C ILE A 97 0.88 -5.75 -7.81
N ASP A 98 2.10 -5.34 -8.12
CA ASP A 98 3.32 -6.05 -7.73
C ASP A 98 3.54 -6.04 -6.20
N LEU A 99 3.06 -5.02 -5.47
CA LEU A 99 3.15 -4.96 -4.01
C LEU A 99 1.98 -5.70 -3.32
N PHE A 100 0.73 -5.35 -3.66
CA PHE A 100 -0.45 -5.81 -2.92
C PHE A 100 -0.75 -7.28 -3.21
N ASN A 101 -0.37 -7.78 -4.39
CA ASN A 101 -0.61 -9.17 -4.79
C ASN A 101 0.48 -10.14 -4.28
N GLN A 102 1.44 -9.68 -3.47
CA GLN A 102 2.37 -10.58 -2.77
C GLN A 102 1.65 -11.24 -1.59
N ASP A 103 1.83 -12.54 -1.38
CA ASP A 103 1.10 -13.35 -0.39
C ASP A 103 0.99 -12.70 1.00
N LYS A 104 2.10 -12.15 1.51
CA LYS A 104 2.13 -11.48 2.83
C LYS A 104 1.27 -10.22 2.90
N TYR A 105 1.21 -9.44 1.82
CA TYR A 105 0.42 -8.21 1.76
C TYR A 105 -1.04 -8.54 1.46
N LEU A 106 -1.29 -9.47 0.55
CA LEU A 106 -2.63 -9.95 0.23
C LEU A 106 -3.32 -10.57 1.45
N ASN A 107 -2.61 -11.43 2.20
CA ASN A 107 -3.11 -11.98 3.46
C ASN A 107 -3.43 -10.87 4.47
N THR A 108 -2.57 -9.86 4.57
CA THR A 108 -2.82 -8.69 5.45
C THR A 108 -4.08 -7.92 5.02
N ILE A 109 -4.31 -7.77 3.71
CA ILE A 109 -5.53 -7.16 3.16
C ILE A 109 -6.76 -7.97 3.55
N GLN A 110 -6.75 -9.29 3.32
CA GLN A 110 -7.88 -10.19 3.60
C GLN A 110 -8.25 -10.23 5.09
N THR A 111 -7.25 -10.13 5.98
CA THR A 111 -7.46 -10.30 7.43
C THR A 111 -7.73 -8.99 8.18
N HIS A 112 -7.13 -7.88 7.76
CA HIS A 112 -7.13 -6.64 8.56
C HIS A 112 -7.55 -5.38 7.80
N ALA A 113 -7.49 -5.36 6.46
CA ALA A 113 -7.74 -4.15 5.67
C ALA A 113 -8.42 -4.46 4.31
N PRO A 114 -9.61 -5.08 4.31
CA PRO A 114 -10.24 -5.57 3.08
C PRO A 114 -10.63 -4.45 2.12
N HIS A 115 -10.82 -3.22 2.62
CA HIS A 115 -11.08 -2.05 1.79
C HIS A 115 -9.95 -1.72 0.81
N LEU A 116 -8.74 -2.24 1.02
CA LEU A 116 -7.64 -2.09 0.06
C LEU A 116 -7.85 -2.90 -1.23
N LEU A 117 -8.74 -3.92 -1.23
CA LEU A 117 -9.05 -4.73 -2.41
C LEU A 117 -9.58 -3.89 -3.57
N ARG A 118 -10.31 -2.80 -3.29
CA ARG A 118 -10.82 -1.90 -4.35
C ARG A 118 -9.68 -1.27 -5.17
N TYR A 119 -8.56 -0.94 -4.52
CA TYR A 119 -7.41 -0.33 -5.19
C TYR A 119 -6.65 -1.37 -6.03
N LEU A 120 -6.56 -2.60 -5.54
CA LEU A 120 -6.01 -3.70 -6.32
C LEU A 120 -6.90 -4.05 -7.52
N ALA A 121 -8.22 -4.07 -7.33
CA ALA A 121 -9.20 -4.29 -8.38
C ALA A 121 -9.12 -3.22 -9.48
N THR A 122 -9.13 -1.94 -9.10
CA THR A 122 -8.96 -0.83 -10.05
C THR A 122 -7.63 -0.90 -10.79
N ALA A 123 -6.53 -1.21 -10.10
CA ALA A 123 -5.22 -1.37 -10.74
C ALA A 123 -5.22 -2.48 -11.80
N PHE A 124 -5.87 -3.62 -11.52
CA PHE A 124 -6.02 -4.71 -12.49
C PHE A 124 -6.93 -4.36 -13.68
N ILE A 125 -8.08 -3.72 -13.44
CA ILE A 125 -9.02 -3.31 -14.50
C ILE A 125 -8.32 -2.39 -15.51
N VAL A 126 -7.54 -1.44 -15.00
CA VAL A 126 -6.84 -0.47 -15.84
C VAL A 126 -5.60 -1.08 -16.50
N ASN A 127 -4.96 -2.09 -15.88
CA ASN A 127 -3.76 -2.74 -16.41
C ASN A 127 -4.04 -4.06 -17.13
N LYS A 128 -4.34 -3.96 -18.43
CA LYS A 128 -4.71 -5.12 -19.30
C LYS A 128 -3.58 -6.13 -19.54
N ARG A 129 -2.32 -5.86 -19.14
CA ARG A 129 -1.16 -6.72 -19.41
C ARG A 129 -0.98 -7.87 -18.39
N ARG A 130 -1.69 -7.83 -17.27
CA ARG A 130 -1.49 -8.73 -16.11
C ARG A 130 -2.56 -9.83 -15.99
N ARG A 131 -3.02 -10.37 -17.13
CA ARG A 131 -4.16 -11.31 -17.20
C ARG A 131 -4.04 -12.56 -16.31
N PRO A 132 -2.88 -13.24 -16.19
CA PRO A 132 -2.77 -14.42 -15.32
C PRO A 132 -3.02 -14.09 -13.84
N GLN A 133 -2.39 -13.01 -13.35
CA GLN A 133 -2.54 -12.54 -11.98
C GLN A 133 -3.97 -12.06 -11.71
N PHE A 134 -4.61 -11.44 -12.70
CA PHE A 134 -6.01 -11.04 -12.60
C PHE A 134 -6.95 -12.25 -12.39
N LYS A 135 -6.75 -13.36 -13.10
CA LYS A 135 -7.57 -14.58 -12.90
C LYS A 135 -7.45 -15.13 -11.49
N GLU A 136 -6.25 -15.13 -10.92
CA GLU A 136 -6.05 -15.54 -9.52
C GLU A 136 -6.70 -14.54 -8.56
N PHE A 137 -6.60 -13.25 -8.84
CA PHE A 137 -7.25 -12.21 -8.04
C PHE A 137 -8.79 -12.33 -8.03
N ILE A 138 -9.43 -12.75 -9.12
CA ILE A 138 -10.88 -13.01 -9.13
C ILE A 138 -11.26 -14.11 -8.11
N LYS A 139 -10.42 -15.13 -7.91
CA LYS A 139 -10.67 -16.15 -6.88
C LYS A 139 -10.63 -15.55 -5.48
N VAL A 140 -9.75 -14.58 -5.25
CA VAL A 140 -9.68 -13.83 -3.97
C VAL A 140 -10.96 -13.03 -3.77
N ILE A 141 -11.45 -12.32 -4.80
CA ILE A 141 -12.74 -11.61 -4.72
C ILE A 141 -13.86 -12.58 -4.36
N GLN A 142 -13.95 -13.73 -5.04
CA GLN A 142 -14.96 -14.74 -4.74
C GLN A 142 -14.91 -15.22 -3.29
N GLN A 143 -13.71 -15.40 -2.74
CA GLN A 143 -13.52 -15.80 -1.35
C GLN A 143 -13.93 -14.68 -0.38
N GLU A 144 -13.64 -13.42 -0.66
CA GLU A 144 -13.87 -12.30 0.26
C GLU A 144 -15.29 -11.70 0.21
N GLN A 145 -16.13 -12.12 -0.75
CA GLN A 145 -17.50 -11.60 -0.95
C GLN A 145 -18.40 -11.65 0.30
N TYR A 146 -18.17 -12.61 1.20
CA TYR A 146 -18.97 -12.72 2.43
C TYR A 146 -18.59 -11.66 3.48
N SER A 147 -17.34 -11.17 3.41
CA SER A 147 -16.71 -10.33 4.44
C SER A 147 -16.75 -8.85 4.06
N TYR A 148 -16.56 -8.54 2.78
CA TYR A 148 -16.43 -7.17 2.30
C TYR A 148 -17.21 -6.95 1.00
N LYS A 149 -17.92 -5.82 0.93
CA LYS A 149 -18.72 -5.39 -0.20
C LYS A 149 -18.34 -3.97 -0.62
N ASP A 150 -17.97 -3.82 -1.88
CA ASP A 150 -17.67 -2.54 -2.53
C ASP A 150 -18.09 -2.62 -3.99
N PRO A 151 -18.69 -1.56 -4.58
CA PRO A 151 -19.21 -1.58 -5.94
C PRO A 151 -18.21 -2.11 -6.99
N ILE A 152 -16.92 -1.81 -6.86
CA ILE A 152 -15.91 -2.25 -7.83
C ILE A 152 -15.62 -3.75 -7.69
N THR A 153 -15.58 -4.25 -6.45
CA THR A 153 -15.41 -5.68 -6.19
C THR A 153 -16.66 -6.48 -6.55
N GLU A 154 -17.86 -5.90 -6.35
CA GLU A 154 -19.14 -6.50 -6.75
C GLU A 154 -19.29 -6.51 -8.26
N PHE A 155 -18.94 -5.43 -8.95
CA PHE A 155 -18.88 -5.39 -10.40
C PHE A 155 -18.03 -6.54 -10.98
N LEU A 156 -16.83 -6.74 -10.44
CA LEU A 156 -15.95 -7.86 -10.85
C LEU A 156 -16.54 -9.23 -10.51
N ALA A 157 -17.21 -9.35 -9.37
CA ALA A 157 -17.93 -10.57 -8.99
C ALA A 157 -19.07 -10.88 -9.96
N CYS A 158 -19.90 -9.89 -10.30
CA CYS A 158 -21.01 -10.05 -11.23
C CYS A 158 -20.52 -10.51 -12.59
N ILE A 159 -19.46 -9.90 -13.14
CA ILE A 159 -18.94 -10.25 -14.47
C ILE A 159 -18.24 -11.61 -14.50
N TYR A 160 -17.36 -11.89 -13.53
CA TYR A 160 -16.44 -13.03 -13.62
C TYR A 160 -16.79 -14.23 -12.75
N VAL A 161 -17.69 -14.07 -11.77
CA VAL A 161 -18.14 -15.15 -10.88
C VAL A 161 -19.57 -15.53 -11.19
N ASN A 162 -20.48 -14.56 -11.20
CA ASN A 162 -21.92 -14.81 -11.34
C ASN A 162 -22.40 -14.82 -12.80
N TYR A 163 -21.63 -14.21 -13.70
CA TYR A 163 -22.02 -13.96 -15.09
C TYR A 163 -23.34 -13.19 -15.23
N ASP A 164 -23.60 -12.29 -14.27
CA ASP A 164 -24.78 -11.43 -14.20
C ASP A 164 -24.42 -10.04 -14.74
N PHE A 165 -24.78 -9.79 -15.99
CA PHE A 165 -24.47 -8.52 -16.67
C PHE A 165 -25.44 -7.39 -16.30
N ASP A 166 -26.68 -7.73 -15.95
CA ASP A 166 -27.69 -6.74 -15.54
C ASP A 166 -27.30 -6.19 -14.16
N GLY A 167 -26.97 -7.07 -13.21
CA GLY A 167 -26.44 -6.66 -11.91
C GLY A 167 -25.10 -5.93 -12.00
N ALA A 168 -24.23 -6.28 -12.96
CA ALA A 168 -23.00 -5.54 -13.21
C ALA A 168 -23.24 -4.11 -13.73
N GLN A 169 -24.37 -3.83 -14.39
CA GLN A 169 -24.71 -2.48 -14.84
C GLN A 169 -25.25 -1.59 -13.71
N GLU A 170 -25.88 -2.19 -12.70
CA GLU A 170 -26.55 -1.50 -11.59
C GLU A 170 -25.67 -1.31 -10.33
N THR A 171 -24.46 -1.86 -10.33
CA THR A 171 -23.47 -1.75 -9.23
C THR A 171 -22.82 -0.36 -9.17
#